data_AF-A0A6N7GYS2-F1
#
_entry.id   AF-A0A6N7GYS2-F1
#
_cell.length_a   1.000
_cell.length_b   1.000
_cell.length_c   1.000
_cell.angle_alpha   90.00
_cell.angle_beta   90.00
_cell.angle_gamma   90.00
#
_symmetry.space_group_name_H-M   'P 1'
#
loop_
_entity.id
_entity.type
_entity.pdbx_description
1 polymer ?
#
loop_
_entity_poly.entity_id
_entity_poly.type
_entity_poly.pdbx_seq_one_letter_code
_entity_poly.pdbx_strand_id
1 'polypeptide(L)'
;MPDLTTAYFDDVIARATVAAVVPREAWSDAEPNKCHLNCEAFVARVVGFQLVRGWLVLGGHFCIPRSVVRNNETGILVDITPEPGDSRIPFVEHLRSEQGFLILRQGRDGGYAHPPAIGLPSGYGPADPFHHDWAWKVDGS
;
A
#
# COMPACT_ATOMS: atom_id res chain seq x y z
N MET A 1 0.90 -23.75 13.59
CA MET A 1 1.36 -22.36 13.87
C MET A 1 1.29 -21.61 12.56
N PRO A 2 0.67 -20.42 12.50
CA PRO A 2 0.76 -19.59 11.31
C PRO A 2 2.25 -19.32 11.03
N ASP A 3 2.64 -19.33 9.76
CA ASP A 3 3.99 -18.91 9.40
C ASP A 3 4.17 -17.41 9.74
N LEU A 4 5.42 -16.99 9.94
CA LEU A 4 5.74 -15.63 10.39
C LEU A 4 5.29 -14.52 9.42
N THR A 5 5.03 -14.86 8.15
CA THR A 5 4.50 -13.95 7.15
C THR A 5 3.00 -13.78 7.32
N THR A 6 2.25 -14.88 7.45
CA THR A 6 0.81 -14.84 7.74
C THR A 6 0.52 -14.06 9.02
N ALA A 7 1.21 -14.38 10.12
CA ALA A 7 1.04 -13.67 11.39
C ALA A 7 1.39 -12.17 11.30
N TYR A 8 2.31 -11.79 10.41
CA TYR A 8 2.62 -10.38 10.17
C TYR A 8 1.49 -9.66 9.44
N PHE A 9 0.91 -10.28 8.42
CA PHE A 9 -0.18 -9.66 7.67
C PHE A 9 -1.51 -9.70 8.43
N ASP A 10 -1.75 -10.68 9.30
CA ASP A 10 -2.84 -10.63 10.29
C ASP A 10 -2.78 -9.33 11.12
N ASP A 11 -1.60 -8.98 11.63
CA ASP A 11 -1.37 -7.72 12.36
C ASP A 11 -1.61 -6.47 11.48
N VAL A 12 -1.13 -6.49 10.23
CA VAL A 12 -1.36 -5.39 9.28
C VAL A 12 -2.85 -5.17 9.04
N ILE A 13 -3.61 -6.24 8.80
CA ILE A 13 -5.06 -6.18 8.59
C ILE A 13 -5.76 -5.68 9.86
N ALA A 14 -5.37 -6.17 11.04
CA ALA A 14 -5.94 -5.70 12.30
C ALA A 14 -5.72 -4.19 12.50
N ARG A 15 -4.50 -3.69 12.26
CA ARG A 15 -4.18 -2.26 12.36
C ARG A 15 -4.87 -1.41 11.29
N ALA A 16 -5.16 -1.98 10.11
CA ALA A 16 -5.88 -1.28 9.04
C ALA A 16 -7.28 -0.83 9.45
N THR A 17 -7.93 -1.52 10.39
CA THR A 17 -9.28 -1.18 10.89
C THR A 17 -9.38 0.18 11.57
N VAL A 18 -8.25 0.71 12.05
CA VAL A 18 -8.13 2.00 12.73
C VAL A 18 -7.11 2.93 12.06
N ALA A 19 -6.53 2.51 10.93
CA ALA A 19 -5.53 3.27 10.21
C ALA A 19 -6.16 4.45 9.46
N ALA A 20 -5.45 5.57 9.43
CA ALA A 20 -5.87 6.73 8.67
C ALA A 20 -5.64 6.55 7.17
N VAL A 21 -6.47 7.23 6.38
CA VAL A 21 -6.16 7.52 4.98
C VAL A 21 -5.12 8.63 4.97
N VAL A 22 -3.99 8.39 4.31
CA VAL A 22 -2.91 9.36 4.21
C VAL A 22 -3.28 10.42 3.16
N PRO A 23 -3.21 11.73 3.48
CA PRO A 23 -3.41 12.79 2.50
C PRO A 23 -2.45 12.65 1.32
N ARG A 24 -2.95 12.93 0.11
CA ARG A 24 -2.16 12.89 -1.11
C ARG A 24 -1.81 14.31 -1.55
N GLU A 25 -0.52 14.60 -1.60
CA GLU A 25 0.01 15.89 -2.06
C GLU A 25 1.13 15.60 -3.06
N ALA A 26 0.75 15.39 -4.31
CA ALA A 26 1.68 14.97 -5.35
C ALA A 26 2.85 15.96 -5.48
N TRP A 27 4.07 15.45 -5.37
CA TRP A 27 5.26 16.23 -5.62
C TRP A 27 5.44 16.41 -7.13
N SER A 28 5.84 17.60 -7.58
CA SER A 28 5.94 17.95 -9.00
C SER A 28 6.83 17.01 -9.82
N ASP A 29 7.87 16.46 -9.19
CA ASP A 29 8.88 15.63 -9.84
C ASP A 29 8.57 14.13 -9.69
N ALA A 30 7.44 13.78 -9.06
CA ALA A 30 7.07 12.41 -8.81
C ALA A 30 6.47 11.76 -10.06
N GLU A 31 6.90 10.53 -10.34
CA GLU A 31 6.36 9.74 -11.45
C GLU A 31 5.23 8.81 -10.98
N PRO A 32 4.17 8.59 -11.78
CA PRO A 32 3.12 7.64 -11.44
C PRO A 32 3.68 6.25 -11.15
N ASN A 33 3.10 5.59 -10.15
CA ASN A 33 3.45 4.22 -9.73
C ASN A 33 4.89 4.01 -9.21
N LYS A 34 5.75 5.04 -9.19
CA LYS A 34 7.13 4.94 -8.66
C LYS A 34 7.23 5.34 -7.19
N CYS A 35 6.31 4.87 -6.35
CA CYS A 35 6.15 5.39 -4.98
C CYS A 35 7.42 5.35 -4.11
N HIS A 36 8.19 4.28 -4.19
CA HIS A 36 9.44 4.13 -3.45
C HIS A 36 10.51 5.14 -3.91
N LEU A 37 10.74 5.24 -5.21
CA LEU A 37 11.76 6.13 -5.79
C LEU A 37 11.38 7.60 -5.61
N ASN A 38 10.09 7.93 -5.73
CA ASN A 38 9.61 9.29 -5.49
C ASN A 38 9.89 9.73 -4.05
N CYS A 39 9.56 8.87 -3.06
CA CYS A 39 9.78 9.22 -1.66
C CYS A 39 11.28 9.29 -1.32
N GLU A 40 12.11 8.41 -1.87
CA GLU A 40 13.58 8.49 -1.73
C GLU A 40 14.14 9.79 -2.31
N ALA A 41 13.72 10.16 -3.51
CA ALA A 41 14.15 11.41 -4.15
C ALA A 41 13.65 12.66 -3.40
N PHE A 42 12.44 12.61 -2.83
CA PHE A 42 11.88 13.70 -2.05
C PHE A 42 12.67 13.94 -0.77
N VAL A 43 12.90 12.90 0.04
CA VAL A 43 13.62 13.05 1.32
C VAL A 43 15.09 13.41 1.13
N ALA A 44 15.68 13.07 -0.02
CA ALA A 44 17.02 13.51 -0.40
C ALA A 44 17.10 15.02 -0.71
N ARG A 45 15.97 15.65 -1.07
CA ARG A 45 15.90 17.07 -1.50
C ARG A 45 15.21 17.99 -0.49
N VAL A 46 14.24 17.47 0.24
CA VAL A 46 13.38 18.24 1.16
C VAL A 46 13.73 17.90 2.59
N VAL A 47 14.40 18.84 3.26
CA VAL A 47 14.80 18.70 4.67
C VAL A 47 13.56 18.64 5.56
N GLY A 48 13.65 17.87 6.65
CA GLY A 48 12.56 17.76 7.63
C GLY A 48 11.55 16.66 7.33
N PHE A 49 11.79 15.83 6.32
CA PHE A 49 10.99 14.64 6.04
C PHE A 49 11.81 13.35 6.17
N GLN A 50 11.12 12.26 6.46
CA GLN A 50 11.69 10.92 6.45
C GLN A 50 10.82 9.95 5.63
N LEU A 51 11.48 8.94 5.08
CA LEU A 51 10.85 7.87 4.31
C LEU A 51 10.11 6.92 5.25
N VAL A 52 8.85 6.58 4.93
CA VAL A 52 8.09 5.57 5.67
C VAL A 52 7.62 4.49 4.70
N ARG A 53 7.92 3.22 5.03
CA ARG A 53 7.42 2.04 4.32
C ARG A 53 6.16 1.52 4.98
N GLY A 54 5.28 0.90 4.20
CA GLY A 54 4.06 0.30 4.72
C GLY A 54 3.20 -0.33 3.65
N TRP A 55 1.91 -0.46 3.98
CA TRP A 55 0.94 -1.20 3.19
C TRP A 55 -0.32 -0.38 2.98
N LEU A 56 -0.79 -0.30 1.74
CA LEU A 56 -2.17 0.03 1.44
C LEU A 56 -3.03 -1.22 1.58
N VAL A 57 -4.13 -1.15 2.32
CA VAL A 57 -4.99 -2.31 2.57
C VAL A 57 -6.31 -2.18 1.82
N LEU A 58 -6.47 -2.97 0.76
CA LEU A 58 -7.63 -2.99 -0.12
C LEU A 58 -8.57 -4.14 0.25
N GLY A 59 -9.86 -3.83 0.36
CA GLY A 59 -10.91 -4.83 0.66
C GLY A 59 -10.71 -5.57 1.98
N GLY A 60 -9.89 -5.05 2.89
CA GLY A 60 -9.59 -5.69 4.19
C GLY A 60 -8.71 -6.94 4.13
N HIS A 61 -8.06 -7.22 3.00
CA HIS A 61 -7.24 -8.44 2.87
C HIS A 61 -6.07 -8.31 1.88
N PHE A 62 -6.13 -7.40 0.91
CA PHE A 62 -5.05 -7.23 -0.07
C PHE A 62 -4.10 -6.10 0.35
N CYS A 63 -2.86 -6.44 0.65
CA CYS A 63 -1.83 -5.51 1.14
C CYS A 63 -0.85 -5.13 0.02
N ILE A 64 -0.88 -3.88 -0.43
CA ILE A 64 0.02 -3.38 -1.49
C ILE A 64 1.17 -2.60 -0.84
N PRO A 65 2.45 -2.92 -1.11
CA PRO A 65 3.59 -2.13 -0.67
C PRO A 65 3.44 -0.67 -1.10
N ARG A 66 3.63 0.25 -0.16
CA ARG A 66 3.59 1.68 -0.44
C ARG A 66 4.68 2.40 0.35
N SER A 67 5.18 3.48 -0.23
CA SER A 67 5.97 4.47 0.51
C SER A 67 5.26 5.80 0.55
N VAL A 68 5.39 6.44 1.70
CA VAL A 68 4.93 7.79 1.99
C VAL A 68 6.08 8.53 2.69
N VAL A 69 5.92 9.83 2.89
CA VAL A 69 6.87 10.62 3.69
C VAL A 69 6.20 11.04 4.99
N ARG A 70 7.00 11.17 6.05
CA ARG A 70 6.58 11.74 7.33
C ARG A 70 7.29 13.06 7.53
N ASN A 71 6.53 14.11 7.84
CA ASN A 71 7.11 15.35 8.33
C ASN A 71 7.63 15.12 9.77
N ASN A 72 8.90 15.42 10.01
CA ASN A 72 9.57 15.13 11.29
C ASN A 72 9.12 16.03 12.43
N GLU A 73 8.60 17.22 12.14
CA GLU A 73 8.12 18.17 13.14
C GLU A 73 6.69 17.85 13.58
N THR A 74 5.82 17.53 12.61
CA THR A 74 4.38 17.32 12.89
C THR A 74 3.99 15.85 13.04
N GLY A 75 4.83 14.93 12.57
CA GLY A 75 4.52 13.50 12.50
C GLY A 75 3.50 13.13 11.42
N ILE A 76 3.01 14.10 10.65
CA ILE A 76 1.99 13.89 9.62
C ILE A 76 2.59 13.08 8.46
N LEU A 77 1.84 12.06 8.01
CA LEU A 77 2.14 11.28 6.83
C LEU A 77 1.53 11.94 5.59
N VAL A 78 2.26 11.94 4.48
CA VAL A 78 1.81 12.46 3.19
C VAL A 78 2.26 11.51 2.08
N ASP A 79 1.33 11.16 1.18
CA ASP A 79 1.64 10.42 -0.03
C ASP A 79 1.92 11.41 -1.16
N ILE A 80 3.18 11.46 -1.59
CA ILE A 80 3.63 12.36 -2.65
C ILE A 80 3.57 11.74 -4.05
N THR A 81 3.14 10.48 -4.15
CA THR A 81 3.11 9.76 -5.43
C THR A 81 1.79 10.07 -6.15
N PRO A 82 1.84 10.57 -7.40
CA PRO A 82 0.64 10.79 -8.17
C PRO A 82 -0.02 9.44 -8.50
N GLU A 83 -1.33 9.37 -8.29
CA GLU A 83 -2.15 8.20 -8.61
C GLU A 83 -3.40 8.66 -9.36
N PRO A 84 -3.75 8.01 -10.49
CA PRO A 84 -4.97 8.33 -11.22
C PRO A 84 -6.19 7.82 -10.43
N GLY A 85 -6.71 8.69 -9.58
CA GLY A 85 -7.88 8.42 -8.73
C GLY A 85 -7.64 8.92 -7.32
N ASP A 86 -8.62 9.61 -6.74
CA ASP A 86 -8.58 10.04 -5.34
C ASP A 86 -8.87 8.85 -4.39
N SER A 87 -8.12 7.76 -4.57
CA SER A 87 -8.27 6.51 -3.82
C SER A 87 -8.01 6.76 -2.33
N ARG A 88 -9.03 6.51 -1.49
CA ARG A 88 -8.97 6.67 -0.03
C ARG A 88 -8.67 5.35 0.66
N ILE A 89 -7.45 4.86 0.45
CA ILE A 89 -7.03 3.56 0.97
C ILE A 89 -6.24 3.76 2.28
N PRO A 90 -6.58 3.03 3.36
CA PRO A 90 -5.82 3.10 4.61
C PRO A 90 -4.37 2.69 4.41
N PHE A 91 -3.46 3.41 5.05
CA PHE A 91 -2.03 3.09 5.06
C PHE A 91 -1.61 2.59 6.44
N VAL A 92 -0.94 1.44 6.46
CA VAL A 92 -0.41 0.82 7.68
C VAL A 92 1.11 0.81 7.61
N GLU A 93 1.76 1.55 8.52
CA GLU A 93 3.22 1.59 8.61
C GLU A 93 3.82 0.19 8.87
N HIS A 94 4.95 -0.08 8.21
CA HIS A 94 5.77 -1.25 8.45
C HIS A 94 6.62 -1.05 9.71
N LEU A 95 6.42 -1.90 10.72
CA LEU A 95 7.09 -1.77 12.03
C LEU A 95 8.36 -2.63 12.19
N ARG A 96 8.81 -3.34 11.14
CA ARG A 96 10.08 -4.10 11.18
C ARG A 96 11.16 -3.32 10.41
N SER A 97 12.35 -3.92 10.27
CA SER A 97 13.47 -3.30 9.55
C SER A 97 13.17 -3.16 8.05
N GLU A 98 13.89 -2.25 7.37
CA GLU A 98 13.84 -2.12 5.90
C GLU A 98 14.08 -3.46 5.20
N GLN A 99 15.02 -4.27 5.71
CA GLN A 99 15.25 -5.62 5.19
C GLN A 99 14.01 -6.52 5.33
N GLY A 100 13.30 -6.43 6.45
CA GLY A 100 12.03 -7.12 6.65
C GLY A 100 10.98 -6.70 5.63
N PHE A 101 10.87 -5.41 5.35
CA PHE A 101 10.00 -4.90 4.28
C PHE A 101 10.38 -5.44 2.90
N LEU A 102 11.67 -5.40 2.55
CA LEU A 102 12.19 -5.90 1.27
C LEU A 102 11.93 -7.39 1.04
N ILE A 103 11.91 -8.20 2.10
CA ILE A 103 11.54 -9.62 2.05
C ILE A 103 10.03 -9.76 1.84
N LEU A 104 9.22 -9.06 2.64
CA LEU A 104 7.77 -9.22 2.64
C LEU A 104 7.08 -8.63 1.40
N ARG A 105 7.69 -7.62 0.75
CA ARG A 105 7.10 -6.98 -0.44
C ARG A 105 7.15 -7.84 -1.71
N GLN A 106 7.90 -8.94 -1.73
CA GLN A 106 8.10 -9.80 -2.91
C GLN A 106 6.91 -10.74 -3.19
N GLY A 107 5.71 -10.40 -2.73
CA GLY A 107 4.50 -11.20 -2.97
C GLY A 107 4.05 -11.24 -4.44
N ARG A 108 3.08 -12.12 -4.75
CA ARG A 108 2.48 -12.25 -6.09
C ARG A 108 1.88 -10.91 -6.54
N ASP A 109 2.22 -10.48 -7.76
CA ASP A 109 1.64 -9.31 -8.46
C ASP A 109 1.83 -7.95 -7.76
N GLY A 110 2.90 -7.80 -6.98
CA GLY A 110 3.22 -6.53 -6.32
C GLY A 110 2.37 -6.26 -5.08
N GLY A 111 1.76 -7.30 -4.48
CA GLY A 111 1.00 -7.24 -3.24
C GLY A 111 1.04 -8.56 -2.46
N TYR A 112 0.43 -8.57 -1.27
CA TYR A 112 0.17 -9.78 -0.50
C TYR A 112 -1.34 -9.94 -0.32
N ALA A 113 -1.89 -11.03 -0.86
CA ALA A 113 -3.28 -11.42 -0.63
C ALA A 113 -3.37 -12.24 0.65
N HIS A 114 -3.84 -11.62 1.73
CA HIS A 114 -4.13 -12.34 2.96
C HIS A 114 -5.37 -13.22 2.74
N PRO A 115 -5.37 -14.50 3.14
CA PRO A 115 -6.56 -15.32 3.05
C PRO A 115 -7.71 -14.63 3.80
N PRO A 116 -8.91 -14.53 3.21
CA PRO A 116 -10.07 -13.99 3.92
C PRO A 116 -10.30 -14.84 5.17
N ALA A 117 -10.64 -14.19 6.28
CA ALA A 117 -10.97 -14.90 7.51
C ALA A 117 -12.09 -15.91 7.21
N ILE A 118 -11.77 -17.22 7.32
CA ILE A 118 -12.73 -18.29 7.10
C ILE A 118 -13.82 -18.13 8.16
N GLY A 119 -15.00 -17.61 7.79
CA GLY A 119 -16.11 -17.43 8.73
C GLY A 119 -17.09 -16.29 8.46
N LEU A 120 -16.83 -15.37 7.52
CA LEU A 120 -17.90 -14.48 7.04
C LEU A 120 -18.68 -15.20 5.94
N PRO A 121 -20.01 -15.35 6.04
CA PRO A 121 -20.79 -15.93 4.96
C PRO A 121 -20.54 -15.11 3.70
N SER A 122 -20.17 -15.80 2.63
CA SER A 122 -20.11 -15.30 1.27
C SER A 122 -21.45 -14.66 0.91
N GLY A 123 -21.58 -13.36 1.16
CA GLY A 123 -22.70 -12.55 0.67
C GLY A 123 -22.65 -12.35 -0.85
N TYR A 124 -21.54 -12.71 -1.50
CA TYR A 124 -21.41 -12.65 -2.96
C TYR A 124 -21.83 -13.98 -3.59
N GLY A 125 -23.15 -14.18 -3.65
CA GLY A 125 -23.77 -14.94 -4.74
C GLY A 125 -23.86 -14.07 -6.00
N PRO A 126 -23.99 -14.67 -7.20
CA PRO A 126 -23.56 -14.06 -8.45
C PRO A 126 -24.58 -13.07 -9.00
N ALA A 127 -24.24 -11.78 -8.98
CA ALA A 127 -24.66 -10.77 -9.96
C ALA A 127 -23.97 -9.43 -9.62
N ASP A 128 -22.80 -9.19 -10.18
CA ASP A 128 -22.34 -7.81 -10.38
C ASP A 128 -21.66 -7.69 -11.75
N PRO A 129 -22.14 -6.83 -12.68
CA PRO A 129 -21.72 -6.81 -14.07
C PRO A 129 -20.40 -6.07 -14.33
N PHE A 130 -19.62 -5.76 -13.29
CA PHE A 130 -18.34 -5.07 -13.45
C PHE A 130 -17.19 -6.04 -13.73
N HIS A 131 -17.32 -6.79 -14.83
CA HIS A 131 -16.17 -7.38 -15.51
C HIS A 131 -15.48 -6.26 -16.30
N HIS A 132 -14.76 -5.37 -15.61
CA HIS A 132 -13.79 -4.53 -16.27
C HIS A 132 -12.48 -5.30 -16.34
N ASP A 133 -12.19 -5.79 -17.55
CA ASP A 133 -10.88 -6.26 -17.98
C ASP A 133 -9.82 -5.17 -17.73
N TRP A 134 -9.02 -5.34 -16.70
CA TRP A 134 -7.71 -4.69 -16.61
C TRP A 134 -6.65 -5.60 -17.23
N ALA A 135 -6.91 -6.06 -18.46
CA ALA A 135 -5.91 -6.70 -19.29
C ALA A 135 -5.18 -5.59 -20.07
N TRP A 136 -3.95 -5.29 -19.66
CA TRP A 136 -3.03 -4.47 -20.44
C TRP A 136 -2.81 -5.14 -21.80
N LYS A 137 -3.41 -4.57 -22.85
CA LYS A 137 -2.95 -4.83 -24.22
C LYS A 137 -1.62 -4.12 -24.39
N VAL A 138 -0.57 -4.92 -24.55
CA VAL A 138 0.72 -4.46 -25.03
C VAL A 138 0.59 -4.44 -26.55
N ASP A 139 0.38 -3.26 -27.13
CA ASP A 139 0.45 -3.10 -28.58
C ASP A 139 1.93 -3.12 -28.99
N GLY A 140 2.32 -4.26 -29.56
CA GLY A 140 3.57 -4.45 -30.29
C GLY A 140 3.39 -4.05 -31.74
N SER A 141 4.42 -3.39 -32.25
CA SER A 141 4.60 -2.78 -33.57
C SER A 141 4.44 -3.74 -34.75
#